data_AF-U2MDE1-F1
#
_entry.id   AF-U2MDE1-F1
#
_cell.length_a   1.000
_cell.length_b   1.000
_cell.length_c   1.000
_cell.angle_alpha   90.00
_cell.angle_beta   90.00
_cell.angle_gamma   90.00
#
_symmetry.space_group_name_H-M   'P 1'
#
loop_
_entity.id
_entity.type
_entity.pdbx_description
1 polymer ?
#
loop_
_entity_poly.entity_id
_entity_poly.type
_entity_poly.pdbx_seq_one_letter_code
_entity_poly.pdbx_strand_id
1 'polypeptide(L)'
;MKQIKLKLADSLKELEESISKKPSTQTDVMTISDLVNTADTNSVVFILNGGVFDDRKAYQTVRKDLIENNRLKAVVSLKPGLLHTTNAQIAMLVLGESDGNVYMVDATGVYHTNENHKILSDDDISKIATACKSNTDISRCVSKDEIISLNYQLYPVRYFDHNLNFENPVTLKSITKKVICGIEMNPTDLKNAISKSETSMYAFSTNDLNSNAKTSALKYLKESDSYLNHKIPNKSLIIPKFGDTSKTQIADFEDANVIAVGRMYVLELDADKVNPYYVKAFLESECGQYELNNCKSGVTIAKLDLDELLNIQIPMFSMDIQNKIAKTFTV
;
A
#
# COMPACT_ATOMS: atom_id res chain seq x y z
N MET A 1 -16.92 -26.65 -8.99
CA MET A 1 -15.95 -26.48 -10.09
C MET A 1 -16.63 -25.88 -11.32
N LYS A 2 -17.71 -26.49 -11.84
CA LYS A 2 -18.45 -26.03 -13.04
C LYS A 2 -19.05 -24.61 -12.94
N GLN A 3 -19.63 -24.22 -11.80
CA GLN A 3 -20.34 -22.94 -11.65
C GLN A 3 -19.41 -21.71 -11.51
N ILE A 4 -18.20 -21.87 -10.95
CA ILE A 4 -17.21 -20.76 -10.86
C ILE A 4 -16.44 -20.65 -12.17
N LYS A 5 -16.12 -21.78 -12.81
CA LYS A 5 -15.46 -21.81 -14.12
C LYS A 5 -16.32 -21.15 -15.22
N LEU A 6 -17.63 -21.44 -15.28
CA LEU A 6 -18.54 -20.79 -16.22
C LEU A 6 -18.65 -19.27 -15.96
N LYS A 7 -18.68 -18.85 -14.69
CA LYS A 7 -18.88 -17.42 -14.34
C LYS A 7 -17.66 -16.56 -14.65
N LEU A 8 -16.42 -17.06 -14.53
CA LEU A 8 -15.24 -16.16 -14.62
C LEU A 8 -15.03 -15.57 -16.03
N ALA A 9 -15.03 -16.42 -17.07
CA ALA A 9 -14.77 -15.98 -18.44
C ALA A 9 -15.92 -15.14 -19.01
N ASP A 10 -17.16 -15.59 -18.81
CA ASP A 10 -18.35 -14.88 -19.27
C ASP A 10 -18.50 -13.53 -18.53
N SER A 11 -18.28 -13.50 -17.20
CA SER A 11 -18.39 -12.24 -16.44
C SER A 11 -17.25 -11.26 -16.70
N LEU A 12 -16.04 -11.71 -17.09
CA LEU A 12 -14.98 -10.78 -17.54
C LEU A 12 -15.38 -10.09 -18.86
N LYS A 13 -16.04 -10.83 -19.75
CA LYS A 13 -16.55 -10.30 -21.02
C LYS A 13 -17.73 -9.35 -20.81
N GLU A 14 -18.69 -9.72 -19.94
CA GLU A 14 -19.80 -8.83 -19.53
C GLU A 14 -19.28 -7.56 -18.81
N LEU A 15 -18.26 -7.71 -17.96
CA LEU A 15 -17.61 -6.58 -17.31
C LEU A 15 -17.00 -5.64 -18.36
N GLU A 16 -16.30 -6.18 -19.37
CA GLU A 16 -15.73 -5.41 -20.46
C GLU A 16 -16.78 -4.62 -21.25
N GLU A 17 -17.94 -5.23 -21.53
CA GLU A 17 -19.08 -4.57 -22.17
C GLU A 17 -19.70 -3.46 -21.28
N SER A 18 -19.69 -3.64 -19.95
CA SER A 18 -20.28 -2.71 -18.98
C SER A 18 -19.45 -1.44 -18.74
N ILE A 19 -18.14 -1.47 -18.99
CA ILE A 19 -17.18 -0.37 -18.70
C ILE A 19 -17.45 0.90 -19.54
N SER A 20 -18.28 0.83 -20.58
CA SER A 20 -18.72 2.04 -21.33
C SER A 20 -19.53 3.03 -20.47
N LYS A 21 -20.05 2.60 -19.32
CA LYS A 21 -20.70 3.45 -18.32
C LYS A 21 -19.70 3.74 -17.20
N LYS A 22 -18.89 4.79 -17.35
CA LYS A 22 -17.91 5.31 -16.35
C LYS A 22 -18.27 4.89 -14.90
N PRO A 23 -17.62 3.87 -14.33
CA PRO A 23 -17.95 3.43 -12.98
C PRO A 23 -17.58 4.53 -11.98
N SER A 24 -18.51 4.92 -11.13
CA SER A 24 -18.24 5.82 -10.01
C SER A 24 -18.08 5.01 -8.73
N THR A 25 -17.34 5.54 -7.75
CA THR A 25 -17.19 4.92 -6.42
C THR A 25 -18.52 4.50 -5.79
N GLN A 26 -19.56 5.32 -6.00
CA GLN A 26 -20.89 5.09 -5.46
C GLN A 26 -21.59 3.92 -6.18
N THR A 27 -21.31 3.74 -7.47
CA THR A 27 -21.80 2.63 -8.29
C THR A 27 -21.23 1.29 -7.80
N ASP A 28 -19.91 1.19 -7.57
CA ASP A 28 -19.29 -0.06 -7.10
C ASP A 28 -19.86 -0.51 -5.74
N VAL A 29 -20.00 0.42 -4.80
CA VAL A 29 -20.53 0.15 -3.44
C VAL A 29 -22.00 -0.25 -3.48
N MET A 30 -22.82 0.42 -4.30
CA MET A 30 -24.22 0.04 -4.51
C MET A 30 -24.31 -1.34 -5.16
N THR A 31 -23.55 -1.62 -6.22
CA THR A 31 -23.57 -2.92 -6.90
C THR A 31 -23.17 -4.06 -5.97
N ILE A 32 -22.14 -3.88 -5.13
CA ILE A 32 -21.78 -4.87 -4.11
C ILE A 32 -22.95 -5.05 -3.15
N SER A 33 -23.50 -3.96 -2.58
CA SER A 33 -24.57 -4.04 -1.58
C SER A 33 -25.85 -4.67 -2.13
N ASP A 34 -26.22 -4.34 -3.36
CA ASP A 34 -27.40 -4.88 -4.04
C ASP A 34 -27.21 -6.36 -4.35
N LEU A 35 -26.05 -6.77 -4.88
CA LEU A 35 -25.73 -8.18 -5.11
C LEU A 35 -25.71 -8.96 -3.81
N VAL A 36 -25.12 -8.39 -2.77
CA VAL A 36 -25.11 -8.92 -1.41
C VAL A 36 -26.55 -9.17 -0.92
N ASN A 37 -27.48 -8.24 -1.12
CA ASN A 37 -28.88 -8.34 -0.69
C ASN A 37 -29.80 -9.21 -1.58
N THR A 38 -29.39 -9.47 -2.83
CA THR A 38 -30.21 -10.19 -3.83
C THR A 38 -29.65 -11.55 -4.22
N ALA A 39 -28.41 -11.87 -3.84
CA ALA A 39 -27.74 -13.10 -4.23
C ALA A 39 -28.26 -14.33 -3.46
N ASP A 40 -28.76 -15.31 -4.20
CA ASP A 40 -28.77 -16.70 -3.77
C ASP A 40 -27.34 -17.24 -3.60
N THR A 41 -27.19 -18.31 -2.80
CA THR A 41 -25.90 -18.89 -2.39
C THR A 41 -24.82 -18.92 -3.49
N ASN A 42 -23.71 -18.19 -3.28
CA ASN A 42 -22.48 -18.13 -4.11
C ASN A 42 -22.51 -17.23 -5.36
N SER A 43 -22.41 -15.92 -5.15
CA SER A 43 -22.25 -14.90 -6.19
C SER A 43 -20.79 -14.49 -6.39
N VAL A 44 -20.45 -14.01 -7.59
CA VAL A 44 -19.12 -13.53 -7.94
C VAL A 44 -19.24 -12.07 -8.36
N VAL A 45 -18.40 -11.20 -7.79
CA VAL A 45 -18.39 -9.76 -8.09
C VAL A 45 -17.00 -9.35 -8.53
N PHE A 46 -16.90 -8.68 -9.68
CA PHE A 46 -15.65 -8.10 -10.15
C PHE A 46 -15.64 -6.60 -9.84
N ILE A 47 -14.54 -6.14 -9.26
CA ILE A 47 -14.35 -4.75 -8.86
C ILE A 47 -13.07 -4.25 -9.54
N LEU A 48 -13.23 -3.20 -10.34
CA LEU A 48 -12.13 -2.55 -11.03
C LEU A 48 -11.39 -1.58 -10.12
N ASN A 49 -10.14 -1.30 -10.47
CA ASN A 49 -9.24 -0.43 -9.70
C ASN A 49 -9.18 -0.84 -8.23
N GLY A 50 -9.34 -2.15 -7.97
CA GLY A 50 -9.59 -2.80 -6.69
C GLY A 50 -10.22 -1.89 -5.63
N GLY A 51 -11.38 -1.32 -5.93
CA GLY A 51 -12.13 -0.47 -5.00
C GLY A 51 -12.33 -1.11 -3.62
N VAL A 52 -12.48 -2.44 -3.54
CA VAL A 52 -12.54 -3.14 -2.25
C VAL A 52 -11.26 -3.00 -1.42
N PHE A 53 -10.10 -2.74 -2.02
CA PHE A 53 -8.82 -2.48 -1.34
C PHE A 53 -8.59 -0.99 -1.03
N ASP A 54 -9.55 -0.12 -1.35
CA ASP A 54 -9.46 1.32 -1.14
C ASP A 54 -9.81 1.71 0.31
N ASP A 55 -9.11 2.69 0.87
CA ASP A 55 -9.29 3.13 2.25
C ASP A 55 -10.38 4.18 2.46
N ARG A 56 -11.11 4.58 1.42
CA ARG A 56 -12.27 5.46 1.60
C ARG A 56 -13.31 4.78 2.48
N LYS A 57 -13.92 5.56 3.39
CA LYS A 57 -14.88 5.11 4.40
C LYS A 57 -15.99 4.21 3.83
N ALA A 58 -16.47 4.49 2.62
CA ALA A 58 -17.50 3.68 1.97
C ALA A 58 -17.05 2.22 1.77
N TYR A 59 -15.84 1.98 1.26
CA TYR A 59 -15.32 0.62 1.08
C TYR A 59 -14.93 -0.02 2.41
N GLN A 60 -14.41 0.74 3.38
CA GLN A 60 -14.17 0.24 4.73
C GLN A 60 -15.45 -0.33 5.36
N THR A 61 -16.58 0.37 5.23
CA THR A 61 -17.89 -0.10 5.71
C THR A 61 -18.31 -1.39 5.01
N VAL A 62 -18.15 -1.48 3.69
CA VAL A 62 -18.46 -2.70 2.93
C VAL A 62 -17.59 -3.88 3.38
N ARG A 63 -16.28 -3.68 3.54
CA ARG A 63 -15.37 -4.74 4.02
C ARG A 63 -15.77 -5.24 5.40
N LYS A 64 -16.06 -4.32 6.33
CA LYS A 64 -16.55 -4.67 7.67
C LYS A 64 -17.84 -5.47 7.60
N ASP A 65 -18.83 -5.02 6.84
CA ASP A 65 -20.11 -5.73 6.71
C ASP A 65 -19.93 -7.16 6.16
N LEU A 66 -19.12 -7.31 5.10
CA LEU A 66 -18.87 -8.61 4.47
C LEU A 66 -18.19 -9.60 5.43
N ILE A 67 -17.21 -9.13 6.21
CA ILE A 67 -16.45 -9.95 7.16
C ILE A 67 -17.25 -10.22 8.43
N GLU A 68 -17.92 -9.22 8.98
CA GLU A 68 -18.66 -9.37 10.23
C GLU A 68 -19.83 -10.33 10.11
N ASN A 69 -20.52 -10.29 8.97
CA ASN A 69 -21.68 -11.13 8.69
C ASN A 69 -21.33 -12.43 7.95
N ASN A 70 -20.05 -12.80 7.83
CA ASN A 70 -19.59 -14.03 7.16
C ASN A 70 -20.15 -14.20 5.74
N ARG A 71 -20.13 -13.13 4.94
CA ARG A 71 -20.73 -13.10 3.58
C ARG A 71 -19.70 -13.19 2.47
N LEU A 72 -18.43 -13.44 2.82
CA LEU A 72 -17.31 -13.47 1.92
C LEU A 72 -16.60 -14.81 2.03
N LYS A 73 -16.44 -15.51 0.90
CA LYS A 73 -15.77 -16.82 0.80
C LYS A 73 -14.35 -16.71 0.28
N ALA A 74 -14.12 -15.82 -0.68
CA ALA A 74 -12.81 -15.62 -1.26
C ALA A 74 -12.63 -14.21 -1.81
N VAL A 75 -11.38 -13.76 -1.80
CA VAL A 75 -10.91 -12.53 -2.44
C VAL A 75 -9.76 -12.88 -3.35
N VAL A 76 -9.84 -12.47 -4.62
CA VAL A 76 -8.83 -12.79 -5.63
C VAL A 76 -8.29 -11.52 -6.24
N SER A 77 -6.97 -11.35 -6.20
CA SER A 77 -6.26 -10.33 -6.97
C SER A 77 -5.88 -10.90 -8.32
N LEU A 78 -6.38 -10.32 -9.41
CA LEU A 78 -6.03 -10.72 -10.78
C LEU A 78 -4.97 -9.79 -11.38
N LYS A 79 -4.32 -10.26 -12.44
CA LYS A 79 -3.29 -9.50 -13.17
C LYS A 79 -3.87 -8.20 -13.77
N PRO A 80 -3.21 -7.04 -13.61
CA PRO A 80 -3.55 -5.84 -14.37
C PRO A 80 -3.36 -6.04 -15.88
N GLY A 81 -4.31 -5.55 -16.68
CA GLY A 81 -4.27 -5.64 -18.16
C GLY A 81 -4.89 -6.91 -18.75
N LEU A 82 -5.74 -7.60 -17.98
CA LEU A 82 -6.60 -8.67 -18.48
C LEU A 82 -7.80 -8.15 -19.31
N LEU A 83 -8.17 -6.88 -19.13
CA LEU A 83 -9.21 -6.23 -19.94
C LEU A 83 -8.54 -5.47 -21.08
N HIS A 84 -9.08 -5.55 -22.29
CA HIS A 84 -8.51 -4.87 -23.45
C HIS A 84 -8.66 -3.36 -23.35
N THR A 85 -9.71 -2.90 -22.66
CA THR A 85 -10.05 -1.48 -22.55
C THR A 85 -9.28 -0.73 -21.46
N THR A 86 -8.66 -1.43 -20.50
CA THR A 86 -7.98 -0.78 -19.36
C THR A 86 -6.90 -1.68 -18.73
N ASN A 87 -5.81 -1.06 -18.26
CA ASN A 87 -4.76 -1.75 -17.51
C ASN A 87 -5.02 -1.76 -15.99
N ALA A 88 -6.25 -1.51 -15.55
CA ALA A 88 -6.63 -1.53 -14.14
C ALA A 88 -6.41 -2.92 -13.51
N GLN A 89 -6.04 -2.95 -12.22
CA GLN A 89 -6.09 -4.18 -11.43
C GLN A 89 -7.55 -4.55 -11.14
N ILE A 90 -7.86 -5.84 -11.21
CA ILE A 90 -9.20 -6.40 -10.97
C ILE A 90 -9.16 -7.20 -9.67
N ALA A 91 -10.08 -6.90 -8.77
CA ALA A 91 -10.38 -7.73 -7.61
C ALA A 91 -11.64 -8.55 -7.91
N MET A 92 -11.63 -9.85 -7.60
CA MET A 92 -12.82 -10.69 -7.64
C MET A 92 -13.20 -11.11 -6.22
N LEU A 93 -14.46 -10.88 -5.85
CA LEU A 93 -15.05 -11.34 -4.59
C LEU A 93 -15.96 -12.53 -4.86
N VAL A 94 -15.82 -13.59 -4.08
CA VAL A 94 -16.77 -14.70 -4.03
C VAL A 94 -17.64 -14.51 -2.80
N LEU A 95 -18.87 -14.06 -3.00
CA LEU A 95 -19.84 -13.77 -1.97
C LEU A 95 -20.70 -15.00 -1.64
N GLY A 96 -21.05 -15.17 -0.38
CA GLY A 96 -21.91 -16.23 0.13
C GLY A 96 -21.60 -16.56 1.58
N GLU A 97 -22.45 -17.34 2.22
CA GLU A 97 -22.27 -17.73 3.63
C GLU A 97 -20.95 -18.50 3.83
N SER A 98 -20.07 -17.96 4.66
CA SER A 98 -18.84 -18.61 5.13
C SER A 98 -18.95 -19.02 6.58
N ASP A 99 -18.05 -19.88 7.02
CA ASP A 99 -17.85 -20.27 8.42
C ASP A 99 -17.02 -19.24 9.20
N GLY A 100 -16.84 -18.03 8.66
CA GLY A 100 -15.95 -17.00 9.17
C GLY A 100 -14.55 -17.03 8.54
N ASN A 101 -14.22 -18.05 7.75
CA ASN A 101 -12.96 -18.08 7.01
C ASN A 101 -13.13 -17.51 5.60
N VAL A 102 -12.06 -16.88 5.09
CA VAL A 102 -11.99 -16.31 3.74
C VAL A 102 -10.73 -16.81 3.04
N TYR A 103 -10.87 -17.31 1.80
CA TYR A 103 -9.73 -17.64 0.97
C TYR A 103 -9.15 -16.39 0.30
N MET A 104 -7.93 -16.03 0.69
CA MET A 104 -7.14 -14.97 0.07
C MET A 104 -6.32 -15.56 -1.07
N VAL A 105 -6.56 -15.12 -2.30
CA VAL A 105 -5.94 -15.68 -3.52
C VAL A 105 -5.15 -14.61 -4.28
N ASP A 106 -3.83 -14.78 -4.38
CA ASP A 106 -2.99 -13.93 -5.24
C ASP A 106 -2.78 -14.57 -6.61
N ALA A 107 -3.67 -14.26 -7.54
CA ALA A 107 -3.59 -14.72 -8.93
C ALA A 107 -2.92 -13.69 -9.86
N THR A 108 -2.19 -12.70 -9.31
CA THR A 108 -1.49 -11.70 -10.14
C THR A 108 -0.36 -12.30 -10.98
N GLY A 109 0.13 -13.48 -10.63
CA GLY A 109 1.08 -14.27 -11.42
C GLY A 109 0.45 -15.27 -12.39
N VAL A 110 -0.88 -15.42 -12.41
CA VAL A 110 -1.59 -16.46 -13.16
C VAL A 110 -2.23 -15.85 -14.42
N TYR A 111 -1.52 -15.95 -15.54
CA TYR A 111 -1.99 -15.50 -16.86
C TYR A 111 -1.06 -16.01 -17.95
N HIS A 112 -1.55 -16.00 -19.19
CA HIS A 112 -0.72 -16.13 -20.39
C HIS A 112 -0.69 -14.81 -21.15
N THR A 113 0.37 -14.66 -21.95
CA THR A 113 0.46 -13.56 -22.92
C THR A 113 0.12 -14.10 -24.29
N ASN A 114 -0.89 -13.52 -24.92
CA ASN A 114 -1.21 -13.72 -26.33
C ASN A 114 -0.99 -12.40 -27.06
N GLU A 115 0.03 -12.37 -27.91
CA GLU A 115 0.58 -11.14 -28.51
C GLU A 115 0.95 -10.09 -27.44
N ASN A 116 0.24 -8.97 -27.38
CA ASN A 116 0.42 -7.89 -26.40
C ASN A 116 -0.64 -7.91 -25.29
N HIS A 117 -1.53 -8.90 -25.29
CA HIS A 117 -2.63 -8.99 -24.33
C HIS A 117 -2.38 -10.08 -23.31
N LYS A 118 -2.84 -9.85 -22.08
CA LYS A 118 -2.83 -10.86 -21.02
C LYS A 118 -4.18 -11.54 -21.02
N ILE A 119 -4.19 -12.86 -21.00
CA ILE A 119 -5.39 -13.69 -21.04
C ILE A 119 -5.34 -14.77 -19.96
N LEU A 120 -6.50 -15.28 -19.57
CA LEU A 120 -6.62 -16.46 -18.70
C LEU A 120 -7.03 -17.66 -19.57
N SER A 121 -6.23 -18.72 -19.55
CA SER A 121 -6.58 -20.00 -20.15
C SER A 121 -7.60 -20.76 -19.29
N ASP A 122 -8.18 -21.83 -19.85
CA ASP A 122 -9.05 -22.73 -19.08
C ASP A 122 -8.35 -23.35 -17.86
N ASP A 123 -7.04 -23.58 -17.95
CA ASP A 123 -6.22 -24.11 -16.88
C ASP A 123 -5.97 -23.06 -15.80
N ASP A 124 -5.69 -21.81 -16.19
CA ASP A 124 -5.59 -20.67 -15.26
C ASP A 124 -6.87 -20.49 -14.46
N ILE A 125 -8.02 -20.50 -15.15
CA ILE A 125 -9.34 -20.38 -14.52
C ILE A 125 -9.57 -21.54 -13.54
N SER A 126 -9.17 -22.75 -13.93
CA SER A 126 -9.31 -23.93 -13.07
C SER A 126 -8.40 -23.84 -11.84
N LYS A 127 -7.18 -23.32 -11.99
CA LYS A 127 -6.24 -23.04 -10.90
C LYS A 127 -6.83 -22.02 -9.92
N ILE A 128 -7.33 -20.88 -10.42
CA ILE A 128 -7.96 -19.83 -9.60
C ILE A 128 -9.20 -20.36 -8.88
N ALA A 129 -10.07 -21.09 -9.59
CA ALA A 129 -11.30 -21.64 -9.00
C ALA A 129 -11.02 -22.67 -7.88
N THR A 130 -9.91 -23.39 -7.98
CA THR A 130 -9.43 -24.32 -6.94
C THR A 130 -8.90 -23.54 -5.74
N ALA A 131 -8.09 -22.50 -5.99
CA ALA A 131 -7.51 -21.64 -4.98
C ALA A 131 -8.56 -20.90 -4.12
N CYS A 132 -9.75 -20.60 -4.67
CA CYS A 132 -10.88 -20.04 -3.92
C CYS A 132 -11.52 -20.98 -2.87
N LYS A 133 -11.07 -22.24 -2.75
CA LYS A 133 -11.71 -23.27 -1.91
C LYS A 133 -10.76 -24.12 -1.10
N SER A 134 -9.47 -24.01 -1.35
CA SER A 134 -8.43 -24.78 -0.68
C SER A 134 -7.14 -23.97 -0.67
N ASN A 135 -6.26 -24.24 0.28
CA ASN A 135 -4.91 -23.70 0.28
C ASN A 135 -4.12 -24.25 -0.92
N THR A 136 -3.41 -23.38 -1.62
CA THR A 136 -2.54 -23.72 -2.76
C THR A 136 -1.28 -22.85 -2.72
N ASP A 137 -0.45 -22.93 -3.76
CA ASP A 137 0.69 -22.03 -3.97
C ASP A 137 0.28 -20.54 -4.10
N ILE A 138 -0.98 -20.28 -4.47
CA ILE A 138 -1.53 -18.95 -4.69
C ILE A 138 -2.74 -18.65 -3.80
N SER A 139 -3.01 -19.46 -2.77
CA SER A 139 -4.11 -19.18 -1.82
C SER A 139 -3.86 -19.64 -0.40
N ARG A 140 -4.40 -18.86 0.55
CA ARG A 140 -4.47 -19.18 1.97
C ARG A 140 -5.87 -18.95 2.52
N CYS A 141 -6.34 -19.86 3.36
CA CYS A 141 -7.53 -19.73 4.18
C CYS A 141 -7.19 -18.91 5.42
N VAL A 142 -7.88 -17.79 5.61
CA VAL A 142 -7.61 -16.80 6.63
C VAL A 142 -8.84 -16.66 7.53
N SER A 143 -8.64 -16.64 8.84
CA SER A 143 -9.72 -16.47 9.79
C SER A 143 -10.23 -15.03 9.85
N LYS A 144 -11.50 -14.86 10.23
CA LYS A 144 -12.09 -13.55 10.53
C LYS A 144 -11.23 -12.72 11.49
N ASP A 145 -10.71 -13.35 12.55
CA ASP A 145 -9.89 -12.65 13.56
C ASP A 145 -8.57 -12.13 12.99
N GLU A 146 -7.91 -12.89 12.12
CA GLU A 146 -6.70 -12.44 11.42
C GLU A 146 -7.01 -11.23 10.52
N ILE A 147 -8.13 -11.26 9.79
CA ILE A 147 -8.58 -10.14 8.94
C ILE A 147 -8.90 -8.89 9.78
N ILE A 148 -9.55 -9.06 10.94
CA ILE A 148 -9.84 -7.97 11.87
C ILE A 148 -8.53 -7.36 12.40
N SER A 149 -7.56 -8.20 12.77
CA SER A 149 -6.25 -7.75 13.27
C SER A 149 -5.48 -6.92 12.24
N LEU A 150 -5.72 -7.17 10.94
CA LEU A 150 -5.20 -6.42 9.81
C LEU A 150 -6.19 -5.34 9.31
N ASN A 151 -7.00 -4.77 10.21
CA ASN A 151 -7.89 -3.64 9.94
C ASN A 151 -8.88 -3.88 8.78
N TYR A 152 -9.37 -5.11 8.63
CA TYR A 152 -10.26 -5.52 7.55
C TYR A 152 -9.65 -5.31 6.15
N GLN A 153 -8.31 -5.32 6.01
CA GLN A 153 -7.68 -5.21 4.70
C GLN A 153 -7.86 -6.52 3.93
N LEU A 154 -8.31 -6.47 2.67
CA LEU A 154 -8.62 -7.68 1.90
C LEU A 154 -7.62 -7.96 0.77
N TYR A 155 -6.47 -7.28 0.75
CA TYR A 155 -5.47 -7.49 -0.29
C TYR A 155 -4.75 -8.83 -0.09
N PRO A 156 -4.93 -9.84 -0.98
CA PRO A 156 -4.51 -11.21 -0.71
C PRO A 156 -3.04 -11.39 -0.35
N VAL A 157 -2.12 -10.67 -1.01
CA VAL A 157 -0.66 -10.82 -0.77
C VAL A 157 -0.27 -10.61 0.69
N ARG A 158 -1.03 -9.80 1.45
CA ARG A 158 -0.79 -9.55 2.88
C ARG A 158 -0.91 -10.78 3.77
N TYR A 159 -1.59 -11.81 3.27
CA TYR A 159 -1.87 -13.03 4.00
C TYR A 159 -0.92 -14.16 3.62
N PHE A 160 -0.02 -13.97 2.65
CA PHE A 160 0.96 -14.99 2.33
C PHE A 160 2.12 -14.90 3.32
N ASP A 161 2.45 -16.02 3.95
CA ASP A 161 3.54 -16.11 4.90
C ASP A 161 4.85 -15.74 4.21
N HIS A 162 5.41 -14.60 4.60
CA HIS A 162 6.83 -14.50 4.82
C HIS A 162 6.98 -14.33 6.33
N ASN A 163 7.10 -15.45 7.03
CA ASN A 163 7.34 -15.46 8.48
C ASN A 163 8.72 -14.83 8.74
N LEU A 164 8.74 -13.49 8.80
CA LEU A 164 9.90 -12.70 9.19
C LEU A 164 10.03 -12.77 10.70
N ASN A 165 10.63 -13.86 11.17
CA ASN A 165 10.98 -14.01 12.58
C ASN A 165 12.30 -13.29 12.84
N PHE A 166 12.19 -12.01 13.18
CA PHE A 166 13.35 -11.22 13.61
C PHE A 166 13.75 -11.59 15.03
N GLU A 167 15.07 -11.63 15.27
CA GLU A 167 15.61 -11.73 16.62
C GLU A 167 15.54 -10.36 17.32
N ASN A 168 15.01 -10.32 18.54
CA ASN A 168 14.84 -9.10 19.34
C ASN A 168 14.20 -7.93 18.56
N PRO A 169 13.00 -8.14 17.96
CA PRO A 169 12.39 -7.08 17.18
C PRO A 169 11.91 -5.94 18.08
N VAL A 170 11.97 -4.73 17.55
CA VAL A 170 11.27 -3.57 18.11
C VAL A 170 10.38 -2.94 17.05
N THR A 171 9.29 -2.30 17.47
CA THR A 171 8.46 -1.51 16.56
C THR A 171 9.19 -0.24 16.15
N LEU A 172 9.00 0.20 14.90
CA LEU A 172 9.45 1.53 14.46
C LEU A 172 8.92 2.65 15.37
N LYS A 173 7.70 2.49 15.90
CA LYS A 173 7.10 3.38 16.91
C LYS A 173 7.96 3.55 18.15
N SER A 174 8.52 2.47 18.70
CA SER A 174 9.26 2.49 19.97
C SER A 174 10.60 3.24 19.90
N ILE A 175 11.13 3.39 18.69
CA ILE A 175 12.39 4.07 18.36
C ILE A 175 12.16 5.42 17.65
N THR A 176 10.90 5.86 17.47
CA THR A 176 10.56 7.15 16.87
C THR A 176 10.16 8.14 17.96
N LYS A 177 10.87 9.29 18.04
CA LYS A 177 10.56 10.40 18.95
C LYS A 177 9.38 11.22 18.46
N LYS A 178 9.35 11.50 17.17
CA LYS A 178 8.37 12.39 16.56
C LYS A 178 8.08 11.98 15.12
N VAL A 179 6.82 12.11 14.73
CA VAL A 179 6.37 12.00 13.35
C VAL A 179 5.94 13.37 12.85
N ILE A 180 6.42 13.76 11.68
CA ILE A 180 6.05 14.98 10.98
C ILE A 180 5.49 14.61 9.62
N CYS A 181 4.34 15.17 9.27
CA CYS A 181 3.72 15.01 7.96
C CYS A 181 4.10 16.19 7.08
N GLY A 182 4.46 15.94 5.82
CA GLY A 182 4.71 17.02 4.86
C GLY A 182 3.45 17.84 4.54
N ILE A 183 3.66 19.09 4.11
CA ILE A 183 2.56 20.01 3.76
C ILE A 183 2.04 19.65 2.37
N GLU A 184 0.80 19.17 2.28
CA GLU A 184 0.15 18.91 0.99
C GLU A 184 -0.35 20.23 0.37
N MET A 185 0.35 20.70 -0.67
CA MET A 185 -0.05 21.89 -1.45
C MET A 185 -0.46 21.47 -2.87
N ASN A 186 -1.48 22.12 -3.42
CA ASN A 186 -1.78 22.01 -4.84
C ASN A 186 -0.70 22.76 -5.67
N PRO A 187 -0.59 22.53 -6.99
CA PRO A 187 0.45 23.15 -7.82
C PRO A 187 0.46 24.68 -7.80
N THR A 188 -0.72 25.31 -7.68
CA THR A 188 -0.85 26.77 -7.64
C THR A 188 -0.33 27.33 -6.33
N ASP A 189 -0.73 26.73 -5.21
CA ASP A 189 -0.29 27.15 -3.87
C ASP A 189 1.21 26.95 -3.70
N LEU A 190 1.75 25.82 -4.18
CA LEU A 190 3.19 25.59 -4.17
C LEU A 190 3.91 26.66 -4.97
N LYS A 191 3.47 26.97 -6.20
CA LYS A 191 4.07 28.02 -7.03
C LYS A 191 4.04 29.38 -6.33
N ASN A 192 2.98 29.67 -5.57
CA ASN A 192 2.85 30.91 -4.81
C ASN A 192 3.70 30.94 -3.54
N ALA A 193 3.97 29.78 -2.93
CA ALA A 193 4.81 29.65 -1.74
C ALA A 193 6.31 29.73 -2.05
N ILE A 194 6.73 29.35 -3.26
CA ILE A 194 8.13 29.47 -3.68
C ILE A 194 8.54 30.94 -3.79
N SER A 195 9.68 31.30 -3.19
CA SER A 195 10.32 32.60 -3.30
C SER A 195 11.25 32.65 -4.51
N LYS A 196 11.34 33.82 -5.16
CA LYS A 196 12.29 34.09 -6.25
C LYS A 196 13.64 34.61 -5.75
N SER A 197 13.68 35.10 -4.52
CA SER A 197 14.88 35.56 -3.82
C SER A 197 15.21 34.62 -2.67
N GLU A 198 16.45 34.66 -2.22
CA GLU A 198 16.92 33.90 -1.05
C GLU A 198 16.09 34.22 0.19
N THR A 199 15.80 33.18 0.97
CA THR A 199 15.12 33.21 2.26
C THR A 199 15.78 32.21 3.19
N SER A 200 15.42 32.23 4.47
CA SER A 200 15.94 31.27 5.45
C SER A 200 15.23 29.90 5.42
N MET A 201 14.15 29.77 4.64
CA MET A 201 13.33 28.57 4.54
C MET A 201 13.46 27.88 3.17
N TYR A 202 13.57 26.55 3.18
CA TYR A 202 13.78 25.74 1.97
C TYR A 202 12.69 24.69 1.81
N ALA A 203 12.20 24.47 0.60
CA ALA A 203 11.26 23.39 0.29
C ALA A 203 12.02 22.10 -0.04
N PHE A 204 11.72 21.02 0.68
CA PHE A 204 12.11 19.67 0.32
C PHE A 204 10.88 18.87 -0.12
N SER A 205 10.91 18.36 -1.34
CA SER A 205 9.80 17.63 -1.96
C SER A 205 10.17 16.18 -2.29
N THR A 206 9.19 15.36 -2.65
CA THR A 206 9.43 13.96 -3.06
C THR A 206 10.34 13.83 -4.30
N ASN A 207 10.45 14.88 -5.12
CA ASN A 207 11.36 14.90 -6.26
C ASN A 207 12.84 15.00 -5.82
N ASP A 208 13.09 15.58 -4.65
CA ASP A 208 14.43 15.81 -4.09
C ASP A 208 14.99 14.56 -3.39
N LEU A 209 14.15 13.57 -3.10
CA LEU A 209 14.55 12.29 -2.48
C LEU A 209 15.53 11.45 -3.33
N ASN A 210 15.57 11.65 -4.65
CA ASN A 210 16.42 10.86 -5.54
C ASN A 210 17.82 11.46 -5.74
N SER A 211 18.11 12.65 -5.21
CA SER A 211 19.32 13.40 -5.54
C SER A 211 20.31 13.58 -4.39
N ASN A 212 20.05 12.97 -3.22
CA ASN A 212 20.75 13.31 -1.96
C ASN A 212 20.85 14.84 -1.80
N ALA A 213 19.73 15.52 -2.08
CA ALA A 213 19.72 16.97 -2.23
C ALA A 213 20.32 17.62 -0.98
N LYS A 214 21.37 18.42 -1.17
CA LYS A 214 21.86 19.35 -0.14
C LYS A 214 20.96 20.57 -0.10
N THR A 215 20.96 21.29 1.02
CA THR A 215 20.19 22.53 1.20
C THR A 215 20.37 23.53 0.04
N SER A 216 21.58 23.63 -0.51
CA SER A 216 21.92 24.53 -1.63
C SER A 216 21.20 24.21 -2.95
N ALA A 217 20.68 23.00 -3.13
CA ALA A 217 19.93 22.60 -4.32
C ALA A 217 18.41 22.81 -4.17
N LEU A 218 17.95 23.15 -2.96
CA LEU A 218 16.53 23.30 -2.65
C LEU A 218 16.01 24.69 -3.03
N LYS A 219 14.71 24.75 -3.30
CA LYS A 219 14.04 26.02 -3.62
C LYS A 219 13.71 26.79 -2.35
N TYR A 220 13.83 28.10 -2.40
CA TYR A 220 13.42 29.00 -1.31
C TYR A 220 11.90 29.01 -1.14
N LEU A 221 11.44 28.97 0.10
CA LEU A 221 10.05 29.24 0.49
C LEU A 221 9.92 30.67 1.02
N LYS A 222 8.78 31.30 0.76
CA LYS A 222 8.41 32.54 1.46
C LYS A 222 8.34 32.27 2.97
N GLU A 223 8.83 33.21 3.76
CA GLU A 223 8.87 33.10 5.21
C GLU A 223 7.44 32.99 5.79
N SER A 224 7.21 31.97 6.62
CA SER A 224 5.96 31.81 7.35
C SER A 224 6.12 30.88 8.55
N ASP A 225 5.74 31.34 9.74
CA ASP A 225 5.75 30.52 10.96
C ASP A 225 4.86 29.27 10.85
N SER A 226 3.86 29.30 9.96
CA SER A 226 2.99 28.14 9.69
C SER A 226 3.76 26.91 9.21
N TYR A 227 4.95 27.09 8.63
CA TYR A 227 5.78 26.00 8.12
C TYR A 227 6.62 25.31 9.20
N LEU A 228 6.84 25.94 10.37
CA LEU A 228 7.77 25.44 11.38
C LEU A 228 7.39 24.07 11.94
N ASN A 229 6.09 23.74 11.99
CA ASN A 229 5.61 22.42 12.40
C ASN A 229 5.99 21.29 11.41
N HIS A 230 6.41 21.67 10.21
CA HIS A 230 6.80 20.78 9.12
C HIS A 230 8.31 20.84 8.82
N LYS A 231 9.09 21.51 9.67
CA LYS A 231 10.55 21.51 9.60
C LYS A 231 11.07 20.08 9.75
N ILE A 232 12.01 19.69 8.88
CA ILE A 232 12.68 18.39 8.91
C ILE A 232 13.85 18.48 9.90
N PRO A 233 13.81 17.79 11.06
CA PRO A 233 14.95 17.75 11.96
C PRO A 233 16.11 17.00 11.31
N ASN A 234 17.34 17.41 11.60
CA ASN A 234 18.53 16.75 11.06
C ASN A 234 18.57 15.26 11.46
N LYS A 235 19.12 14.41 10.59
CA LYS A 235 19.16 12.94 10.75
C LYS A 235 17.81 12.23 10.88
N SER A 236 16.70 12.92 10.62
CA SER A 236 15.39 12.27 10.50
C SER A 236 15.30 11.42 9.24
N LEU A 237 14.55 10.33 9.32
CA LEU A 237 14.25 9.45 8.19
C LEU A 237 13.03 9.99 7.43
N ILE A 238 13.16 10.22 6.14
CA ILE A 238 12.12 10.72 5.24
C ILE A 238 11.63 9.57 4.37
N ILE A 239 10.31 9.35 4.34
CA ILE A 239 9.66 8.25 3.63
C ILE A 239 8.52 8.81 2.75
N PRO A 240 8.48 8.52 1.44
CA PRO A 240 7.34 8.85 0.59
C PRO A 240 6.06 8.21 1.11
N LYS A 241 4.97 8.95 1.16
CA LYS A 241 3.66 8.44 1.58
C LYS A 241 2.90 7.73 0.44
N PHE A 242 3.22 8.03 -0.81
CA PHE A 242 2.53 7.47 -1.98
C PHE A 242 3.51 6.98 -3.03
N GLY A 243 3.09 6.00 -3.83
CA GLY A 243 3.85 5.48 -4.95
C GLY A 243 5.01 4.60 -4.48
N ASP A 244 6.21 4.89 -4.99
CA ASP A 244 7.41 4.12 -4.63
C ASP A 244 7.97 4.57 -3.27
N THR A 245 7.54 3.87 -2.22
CA THR A 245 7.95 4.14 -0.83
C THR A 245 9.31 3.52 -0.47
N SER A 246 9.98 2.84 -1.42
CA SER A 246 11.32 2.29 -1.20
C SER A 246 12.39 3.38 -1.10
N LYS A 247 12.09 4.56 -1.67
CA LYS A 247 13.00 5.69 -1.81
C LYS A 247 13.06 6.53 -0.54
N THR A 248 13.70 5.98 0.48
CA THR A 248 13.88 6.67 1.76
C THR A 248 15.17 7.51 1.78
N GLN A 249 15.22 8.53 2.63
CA GLN A 249 16.41 9.37 2.79
C GLN A 249 16.63 9.72 4.26
N ILE A 250 17.88 9.73 4.72
CA ILE A 250 18.25 10.38 5.98
C ILE A 250 18.52 11.87 5.70
N ALA A 251 17.82 12.74 6.40
CA ALA A 251 18.01 14.18 6.33
C ALA A 251 19.42 14.56 6.75
N ASP A 252 20.10 15.37 5.93
CA ASP A 252 21.41 15.93 6.23
C ASP A 252 21.46 17.39 5.80
N PHE A 253 20.70 18.21 6.53
CA PHE A 253 20.48 19.62 6.21
C PHE A 253 21.12 20.57 7.24
N GLU A 254 21.94 20.02 8.15
CA GLU A 254 22.52 20.75 9.27
C GLU A 254 21.42 21.53 10.03
N ASP A 255 21.60 22.83 10.26
CA ASP A 255 20.66 23.67 11.02
C ASP A 255 19.64 24.42 10.15
N ALA A 256 19.63 24.19 8.84
CA ALA A 256 18.75 24.92 7.92
C ALA A 256 17.25 24.68 8.19
N ASN A 257 16.40 25.68 7.90
CA ASN A 257 14.95 25.54 7.99
C ASN A 257 14.39 24.86 6.73
N VAL A 258 14.69 23.57 6.58
CA VAL A 258 14.15 22.74 5.49
C VAL A 258 12.77 22.23 5.88
N ILE A 259 11.78 22.50 5.03
CA ILE A 259 10.37 22.19 5.26
C ILE A 259 9.95 21.03 4.35
N ALA A 260 9.31 20.02 4.93
CA ALA A 260 8.74 18.91 4.17
C ALA A 260 7.50 19.38 3.40
N VAL A 261 7.57 19.38 2.07
CA VAL A 261 6.49 19.79 1.18
C VAL A 261 6.05 18.61 0.30
N GLY A 262 4.77 18.28 0.37
CA GLY A 262 4.16 17.17 -0.33
C GLY A 262 3.94 15.95 0.57
N ARG A 263 3.78 14.80 -0.07
CA ARG A 263 3.24 13.59 0.58
C ARG A 263 4.37 12.70 1.07
N MET A 264 4.84 12.98 2.28
CA MET A 264 5.89 12.21 2.96
C MET A 264 5.67 12.18 4.46
N TYR A 265 6.24 11.17 5.10
CA TYR A 265 6.46 11.10 6.55
C TYR A 265 7.92 11.42 6.85
N VAL A 266 8.15 12.15 7.93
CA VAL A 266 9.47 12.42 8.50
C VAL A 266 9.47 11.87 9.91
N LEU A 267 10.34 10.90 10.17
CA LEU A 267 10.48 10.21 11.45
C LEU A 267 11.77 10.67 12.12
N GLU A 268 11.63 11.40 13.22
CA GLU A 268 12.74 11.73 14.09
C GLU A 268 13.04 10.51 14.96
N LEU A 269 14.13 9.80 14.67
CA LEU A 269 14.50 8.58 15.37
C LEU A 269 15.29 8.88 16.64
N ASP A 270 15.14 8.01 17.65
CA ASP A 270 15.88 8.10 18.90
C ASP A 270 17.32 7.58 18.72
N ALA A 271 18.26 8.49 18.48
CA ALA A 271 19.67 8.17 18.23
C ALA A 271 20.35 7.39 19.38
N ASP A 272 19.82 7.48 20.61
CA ASP A 272 20.32 6.70 21.75
C ASP A 272 19.90 5.22 21.67
N LYS A 273 18.84 4.91 20.92
CA LYS A 273 18.30 3.56 20.75
C LYS A 273 18.69 2.93 19.42
N VAL A 274 18.85 3.73 18.36
CA VAL A 274 19.03 3.21 17.00
C VAL A 274 19.85 4.15 16.13
N ASN A 275 20.67 3.58 15.23
CA ASN A 275 21.28 4.35 14.16
C ASN A 275 20.25 4.59 13.03
N PRO A 276 19.96 5.85 12.64
CA PRO A 276 18.96 6.13 11.60
C PRO A 276 19.32 5.54 10.23
N TYR A 277 20.60 5.50 9.87
CA TYR A 277 21.06 4.89 8.62
C TYR A 277 20.89 3.37 8.62
N TYR A 278 20.93 2.73 9.80
CA TYR A 278 20.57 1.32 9.93
C TYR A 278 19.09 1.08 9.65
N VAL A 279 18.19 1.93 10.18
CA VAL A 279 16.75 1.84 9.88
C VAL A 279 16.48 2.04 8.39
N LYS A 280 17.14 3.02 7.75
CA LYS A 280 17.10 3.19 6.29
C LYS A 280 17.52 1.90 5.56
N ALA A 281 18.68 1.35 5.93
CA ALA A 281 19.20 0.12 5.32
C ALA A 281 18.23 -1.06 5.46
N PHE A 282 17.62 -1.21 6.64
CA PHE A 282 16.59 -2.22 6.87
C PHE A 282 15.38 -2.00 5.95
N LEU A 283 14.81 -0.79 5.92
CA LEU A 283 13.65 -0.50 5.08
C LEU A 283 13.93 -0.73 3.59
N GLU A 284 15.14 -0.48 3.12
CA GLU A 284 15.56 -0.70 1.72
C GLU A 284 15.93 -2.15 1.41
N SER A 285 16.05 -3.03 2.41
CA SER A 285 16.30 -4.46 2.22
C SER A 285 15.04 -5.21 1.75
N GLU A 286 15.19 -6.45 1.26
CA GLU A 286 14.05 -7.26 0.81
C GLU A 286 12.97 -7.45 1.89
N CYS A 287 13.37 -7.71 3.13
CA CYS A 287 12.43 -7.87 4.23
C CYS A 287 11.77 -6.55 4.63
N GLY A 288 12.51 -5.44 4.64
CA GLY A 288 11.93 -4.12 4.87
C GLY A 288 10.97 -3.67 3.76
N GLN A 289 11.28 -3.97 2.50
CA GLN A 289 10.38 -3.72 1.38
C GLN A 289 9.10 -4.56 1.46
N TYR A 290 9.21 -5.80 1.91
CA TYR A 290 8.05 -6.63 2.19
C TYR A 290 7.14 -6.01 3.28
N GLU A 291 7.72 -5.64 4.43
CA GLU A 291 7.01 -4.94 5.50
C GLU A 291 6.34 -3.64 5.02
N LEU A 292 7.08 -2.80 4.27
CA LEU A 292 6.54 -1.57 3.69
C LEU A 292 5.41 -1.82 2.69
N ASN A 293 5.49 -2.88 1.88
CA ASN A 293 4.43 -3.25 0.95
C ASN A 293 3.19 -3.75 1.70
N ASN A 294 3.36 -4.45 2.82
CA ASN A 294 2.28 -4.82 3.72
C ASN A 294 1.68 -3.64 4.48
N CYS A 295 2.35 -2.48 4.53
CA CYS A 295 1.80 -1.25 5.10
C CYS A 295 1.04 -0.39 4.06
N LYS A 296 0.98 -0.82 2.79
CA LYS A 296 0.34 -0.05 1.71
C LYS A 296 -1.12 -0.42 1.54
N SER A 297 -1.92 0.59 1.22
CA SER A 297 -3.33 0.48 0.86
C SER A 297 -3.66 1.27 -0.41
N GLY A 298 -4.78 0.97 -1.06
CA GLY A 298 -5.19 1.62 -2.30
C GLY A 298 -4.49 1.07 -3.55
N VAL A 299 -5.22 1.12 -4.68
CA VAL A 299 -4.88 0.34 -5.88
C VAL A 299 -4.27 1.16 -6.99
N THR A 300 -4.81 2.35 -7.27
CA THR A 300 -4.29 3.21 -8.35
C THR A 300 -3.00 3.90 -7.94
N ILE A 301 -2.91 4.35 -6.69
CA ILE A 301 -1.69 4.89 -6.08
C ILE A 301 -1.62 4.35 -4.67
N ALA A 302 -0.73 3.38 -4.45
CA ALA A 302 -0.50 2.81 -3.13
C ALA A 302 -0.09 3.91 -2.14
N LYS A 303 -0.81 3.99 -1.03
CA LYS A 303 -0.57 4.90 0.10
C LYS A 303 0.02 4.07 1.24
N LEU A 304 1.11 4.54 1.83
CA LEU A 304 1.65 3.99 3.06
C LEU A 304 0.79 4.46 4.23
N ASP A 305 0.21 3.52 4.99
CA ASP A 305 -0.50 3.84 6.20
C ASP A 305 0.48 4.11 7.36
N LEU A 306 0.20 5.16 8.14
CA LEU A 306 1.13 5.59 9.19
C LEU A 306 1.10 4.62 10.39
N ASP A 307 -0.08 4.13 10.77
CA ASP A 307 -0.19 3.26 11.93
C ASP A 307 0.43 1.89 11.63
N GLU A 308 0.23 1.38 10.41
CA GLU A 308 0.91 0.16 9.96
C GLU A 308 2.43 0.35 9.85
N LEU A 309 2.89 1.46 9.25
CA LEU A 309 4.31 1.81 9.17
C LEU A 309 4.98 1.82 10.55
N LEU A 310 4.35 2.45 11.54
CA LEU A 310 4.90 2.53 12.89
C LEU A 310 4.92 1.18 13.62
N ASN A 311 4.10 0.21 13.19
CA ASN A 311 4.07 -1.14 13.76
C ASN A 311 5.04 -2.13 13.09
N ILE A 312 5.72 -1.73 12.00
CA ILE A 312 6.79 -2.54 11.38
C ILE A 312 7.79 -2.97 12.45
N GLN A 313 8.10 -4.26 12.45
CA GLN A 313 9.12 -4.85 13.31
C GLN A 313 10.49 -4.71 12.66
N ILE A 314 11.46 -4.20 13.42
CA ILE A 314 12.84 -4.02 12.99
C ILE A 314 13.74 -4.88 13.88
N PRO A 315 14.57 -5.78 13.32
CA PRO A 315 15.54 -6.53 14.11
C PRO A 315 16.49 -5.57 14.82
N MET A 316 16.68 -5.72 16.13
CA MET A 316 17.51 -4.79 16.89
C MET A 316 18.88 -5.41 17.19
N PHE A 317 19.83 -5.19 16.28
CA PHE A 317 21.23 -5.55 16.52
C PHE A 317 21.92 -4.58 17.49
N SER A 318 23.08 -4.96 18.02
CA SER A 318 23.89 -4.04 18.83
C SER A 318 24.29 -2.79 18.03
N MET A 319 24.49 -1.67 18.71
CA MET A 319 24.85 -0.40 18.06
C MET A 319 26.12 -0.53 17.18
N ASP A 320 27.08 -1.37 17.58
CA ASP A 320 28.28 -1.65 16.77
C ASP A 320 27.96 -2.32 15.43
N ILE A 321 27.02 -3.27 15.42
CA ILE A 321 26.58 -3.94 14.19
C ILE A 321 25.77 -2.96 13.34
N GLN A 322 24.86 -2.20 13.94
CA GLN A 322 24.10 -1.16 13.26
C GLN A 322 25.02 -0.16 12.56
N ASN A 323 26.08 0.30 13.25
CA ASN A 323 27.08 1.21 12.71
C ASN A 323 27.89 0.60 11.54
N LYS A 324 28.17 -0.71 11.57
CA LYS A 324 28.81 -1.40 10.44
C LYS A 324 27.91 -1.44 9.20
N ILE A 325 26.63 -1.74 9.39
CA ILE A 325 25.63 -1.74 8.31
C ILE A 325 25.40 -0.32 7.79
N ALA A 326 25.28 0.67 8.68
CA ALA A 326 25.05 2.07 8.31
C ALA A 326 26.14 2.65 7.39
N LYS A 327 27.40 2.21 7.55
CA LYS A 327 28.52 2.70 6.72
C LYS A 327 28.34 2.46 5.23
N THR A 328 27.65 1.41 4.80
CA THR A 328 27.35 1.17 3.38
C THR A 328 26.24 2.07 2.83
N PHE A 329 25.52 2.79 3.70
CA PHE A 329 24.38 3.66 3.35
C PHE A 329 24.61 5.12 3.74
N THR A 330 25.80 5.44 4.25
CA THR A 330 26.25 6.81 4.51
C THR A 330 27.00 7.26 3.26
N VAL A 331 26.51 8.30 2.58
CA VAL A 331 27.14 8.88 1.38
C VAL A 331 28.13 9.96 1.77
#